data_AF-A0A846NPF2-F1
#
_entry.id   AF-A0A846NPF2-F1
#
_cell.length_a   1.000
_cell.length_b   1.000
_cell.length_c   1.000
_cell.angle_alpha   90.00
_cell.angle_beta   90.00
_cell.angle_gamma   90.00
#
_symmetry.space_group_name_H-M   'P 1'
#
loop_
_entity.id
_entity.type
_entity.pdbx_description
1 polymer ?
#
loop_
_entity_poly.entity_id
_entity_poly.type
_entity_poly.pdbx_seq_one_letter_code
_entity_poly.pdbx_strand_id
1 'polypeptide(L)'
;MNRANSVYSLRIGLSFPDVRLAEVVYSSIYPDMARERIRDLTFELTLSGNSIVCDVSSDSYAKFRGFVTTLLRLIFVSTKIIDVVSNDEL
;
A
#
# COMPACT_ATOMS: atom_id res chain seq x y z
N MET A 1 -7.29 20.48 -18.35
CA MET A 1 -7.29 19.45 -17.28
C MET A 1 -6.30 19.91 -16.23
N ASN A 2 -6.75 20.66 -15.22
CA ASN A 2 -5.87 21.22 -14.19
C ASN A 2 -5.52 20.11 -13.19
N ARG A 3 -4.25 19.70 -13.13
CA ARG A 3 -3.74 18.95 -11.97
C ARG A 3 -3.83 19.90 -10.78
N ALA A 4 -4.73 19.61 -9.85
CA ALA A 4 -4.65 20.22 -8.52
C ALA A 4 -3.24 19.93 -8.00
N ASN A 5 -2.49 20.97 -7.65
CA ASN A 5 -1.19 20.81 -6.98
C ASN A 5 -1.49 20.29 -5.58
N SER A 6 -1.56 18.97 -5.43
CA SER A 6 -1.72 18.30 -4.14
C SER A 6 -0.58 18.70 -3.21
N VAL A 7 -0.92 19.22 -2.03
CA VAL A 7 0.06 19.78 -1.07
C VAL A 7 0.96 18.68 -0.48
N TYR A 8 0.44 17.47 -0.33
CA TYR A 8 1.16 16.33 0.23
C TYR A 8 1.20 15.19 -0.78
N SER A 9 2.39 14.72 -1.13
CA SER A 9 2.59 13.59 -2.02
C SER A 9 3.71 12.69 -1.51
N LEU A 10 3.54 11.37 -1.65
CA LEU A 10 4.55 10.39 -1.33
C LEU A 10 4.47 9.22 -2.30
N ARG A 11 5.64 8.72 -2.68
CA ARG A 11 5.80 7.45 -3.39
C ARG A 11 6.51 6.46 -2.48
N ILE A 12 5.86 5.35 -2.20
CA ILE A 12 6.41 4.24 -1.40
C ILE A 12 6.67 3.08 -2.35
N GLY A 13 7.91 2.60 -2.39
CA GLY A 13 8.29 1.38 -3.09
C GLY A 13 8.80 0.34 -2.08
N LEU A 14 8.22 -0.86 -2.12
CA LEU A 14 8.60 -1.97 -1.25
C LEU A 14 8.93 -3.17 -2.11
N SER A 15 10.17 -3.67 -1.96
CA SER A 15 10.63 -4.86 -2.66
C SER A 15 10.59 -6.07 -1.72
N PHE A 16 10.10 -7.17 -2.24
CA PHE A 16 9.99 -8.44 -1.55
C PHE A 16 11.04 -9.43 -2.08
N PRO A 17 11.53 -10.37 -1.25
CA PRO A 17 12.47 -11.41 -1.68
C PRO A 17 11.97 -12.29 -2.84
N ASP A 18 10.67 -12.49 -2.95
CA ASP A 18 10.03 -13.34 -3.96
C ASP A 18 8.83 -12.63 -4.59
N VAL A 19 8.60 -12.88 -5.88
CA VAL A 19 7.43 -12.38 -6.64
C VAL A 19 6.14 -12.91 -6.03
N ARG A 20 6.09 -14.19 -5.63
CA ARG A 20 4.88 -14.77 -5.02
C ARG A 20 4.52 -14.07 -3.71
N LEU A 21 5.54 -13.69 -2.93
CA LEU A 21 5.32 -12.95 -1.70
C LEU A 21 4.72 -11.57 -1.98
N ALA A 22 5.25 -10.86 -2.98
CA ALA A 22 4.70 -9.58 -3.41
C ALA A 22 3.25 -9.73 -3.90
N GLU A 23 2.94 -10.77 -4.67
CA GLU A 23 1.60 -11.08 -5.16
C GLU A 23 0.61 -11.35 -4.02
N VAL A 24 1.00 -12.14 -3.03
CA VAL A 24 0.16 -12.47 -1.86
C VAL A 24 -0.12 -11.22 -1.04
N VAL A 25 0.92 -10.43 -0.71
CA VAL A 25 0.75 -9.19 0.06
C VAL A 25 -0.08 -8.17 -0.73
N TYR A 26 0.14 -8.03 -2.03
CA TYR A 26 -0.65 -7.12 -2.85
C TYR A 26 -2.12 -7.55 -2.87
N SER A 27 -2.38 -8.83 -3.08
CA SER A 27 -3.73 -9.38 -3.17
C SER A 27 -4.48 -9.32 -1.84
N SER A 28 -3.78 -9.34 -0.70
CA SER A 28 -4.39 -9.20 0.62
C SER A 28 -4.79 -7.75 0.92
N ILE A 29 -3.97 -6.76 0.54
CA ILE A 29 -4.20 -5.36 0.91
C ILE A 29 -5.01 -4.58 -0.15
N TYR A 30 -4.87 -4.92 -1.43
CA TYR A 30 -5.48 -4.15 -2.52
C TYR A 30 -7.01 -4.05 -2.40
N PRO A 31 -7.77 -5.12 -2.06
CA PRO A 31 -9.22 -5.03 -1.92
C PRO A 31 -9.68 -4.07 -0.82
N ASP A 32 -8.92 -3.97 0.26
CA ASP A 32 -9.23 -3.07 1.38
C ASP A 32 -8.99 -1.61 0.95
N MET A 33 -7.85 -1.36 0.31
CA MET A 33 -7.47 -0.04 -0.17
C MET A 33 -8.38 0.45 -1.31
N ALA A 34 -8.66 -0.40 -2.30
CA ALA A 34 -9.44 -0.04 -3.49
C ALA A 34 -10.90 0.35 -3.19
N ARG A 35 -11.45 -0.10 -2.05
CA ARG A 35 -12.79 0.27 -1.60
C ARG A 35 -12.83 1.64 -0.92
N GLU A 36 -11.70 2.15 -0.46
CA GLU A 36 -11.66 3.43 0.23
C GLU A 36 -11.77 4.61 -0.74
N ARG A 37 -12.95 5.25 -0.74
CA ARG A 37 -13.15 6.56 -1.37
C ARG A 37 -12.97 7.66 -0.33
N ILE A 38 -11.74 8.11 -0.15
CA ILE A 38 -11.44 9.25 0.71
C ILE A 38 -11.45 10.53 -0.12
N ARG A 39 -12.38 11.43 0.19
CA ARG A 39 -12.44 12.77 -0.44
C ARG A 39 -11.09 13.49 -0.27
N ASP A 40 -10.62 14.20 -1.30
CA ASP A 40 -9.37 14.98 -1.30
C ASP A 40 -8.10 14.13 -1.13
N LEU A 41 -8.19 12.82 -1.37
CA LEU A 41 -7.07 11.88 -1.42
C LEU A 41 -7.14 11.09 -2.73
N THR A 42 -6.01 10.96 -3.39
CA THR A 42 -5.85 10.09 -4.56
C THR A 42 -4.68 9.17 -4.30
N PHE A 43 -4.82 7.91 -4.71
CA PHE A 43 -3.74 6.95 -4.62
C PHE A 43 -3.79 5.98 -5.78
N GLU A 44 -2.64 5.39 -6.07
CA GLU A 44 -2.46 4.32 -7.03
C GLU A 44 -1.56 3.28 -6.38
N LEU A 45 -2.06 2.04 -6.25
CA LEU A 45 -1.32 0.92 -5.70
C LEU A 45 -1.09 -0.10 -6.81
N THR A 46 0.17 -0.30 -7.19
CA THR A 46 0.59 -1.17 -8.29
C THR A 46 1.51 -2.28 -7.80
N LEU A 47 1.42 -3.42 -8.47
CA LEU A 47 2.36 -4.53 -8.34
C LEU A 47 3.22 -4.56 -9.60
N SER A 48 4.55 -4.55 -9.44
CA SER A 48 5.52 -4.61 -10.52
C SER A 48 6.61 -5.61 -10.16
N GLY A 49 6.48 -6.85 -10.65
CA GLY A 49 7.39 -7.94 -10.31
C GLY A 49 7.34 -8.25 -8.82
N ASN A 50 8.50 -8.22 -8.15
CA ASN A 50 8.60 -8.42 -6.71
C ASN A 50 8.43 -7.13 -5.90
N SER A 51 7.88 -6.06 -6.49
CA SER A 51 7.73 -4.78 -5.81
C SER A 51 6.29 -4.28 -5.81
N ILE A 52 5.85 -3.77 -4.66
CA ILE A 52 4.60 -3.00 -4.53
C ILE A 52 4.96 -1.52 -4.50
N VAL A 53 4.31 -0.73 -5.35
CA VAL A 53 4.49 0.72 -5.42
C VAL A 53 3.17 1.40 -5.13
N CYS A 54 3.17 2.29 -4.13
CA CYS A 54 2.05 3.16 -3.82
C CYS A 54 2.43 4.61 -4.09
N ASP A 55 1.72 5.23 -5.01
CA ASP A 55 1.72 6.67 -5.21
C ASP A 55 0.49 7.24 -4.49
N VAL A 56 0.66 8.20 -3.59
CA VAL A 56 -0.45 8.83 -2.86
C VAL A 56 -0.28 10.34 -2.82
N SER A 57 -1.38 11.06 -3.02
CA SER A 57 -1.43 12.50 -2.88
C SER A 57 -2.73 12.97 -2.24
N SER A 58 -2.68 14.06 -1.49
CA SER A 58 -3.84 14.61 -0.78
C SER A 58 -3.66 16.08 -0.47
N ASP A 59 -4.77 16.81 -0.43
CA ASP A 59 -4.82 18.21 0.03
C ASP A 59 -4.97 18.32 1.55
N SER A 60 -5.34 17.22 2.21
CA SER A 60 -5.47 17.15 3.67
C SER A 60 -4.34 16.33 4.28
N TYR A 61 -3.53 16.97 5.13
CA TYR A 61 -2.47 16.29 5.87
C TYR A 61 -2.99 15.16 6.76
N ALA A 62 -4.13 15.38 7.43
CA ALA A 62 -4.73 14.37 8.31
C ALA A 62 -5.12 13.10 7.53
N LYS A 63 -5.76 13.27 6.36
CA LYS A 63 -6.15 12.15 5.49
C LYS A 63 -4.92 11.46 4.90
N PHE A 64 -3.95 12.24 4.43
CA PHE A 64 -2.68 11.75 3.92
C PHE A 64 -1.96 10.87 4.95
N ARG A 65 -1.76 11.40 6.16
CA ARG A 65 -1.13 10.67 7.27
C ARG A 65 -1.91 9.41 7.63
N GLY A 66 -3.24 9.51 7.72
CA GLY A 66 -4.12 8.39 8.03
C GLY A 66 -3.94 7.26 7.03
N PHE A 67 -4.04 7.56 5.74
CA PHE A 67 -3.86 6.60 4.65
C PHE A 67 -2.48 5.94 4.68
N VAL A 68 -1.41 6.73 4.75
CA VAL A 68 -0.04 6.19 4.77
C VAL A 68 0.17 5.27 5.98
N THR A 69 -0.38 5.64 7.15
CA THR A 69 -0.29 4.81 8.35
C THR A 69 -1.05 3.50 8.17
N THR A 70 -2.26 3.53 7.59
CA THR A 70 -3.05 2.33 7.31
C THR A 70 -2.34 1.40 6.33
N LEU A 71 -1.82 1.93 5.21
CA LEU A 71 -1.08 1.14 4.23
C LEU A 71 0.11 0.42 4.87
N LEU A 72 0.94 1.14 5.63
CA LEU A 72 2.12 0.54 6.28
C LEU A 72 1.73 -0.54 7.31
N ARG A 73 0.61 -0.36 8.02
CA ARG A 73 0.08 -1.37 8.95
C ARG A 73 -0.40 -2.61 8.22
N LEU A 74 -1.15 -2.46 7.13
CA LEU A 74 -1.66 -3.59 6.35
C LEU A 74 -0.51 -4.41 5.75
N ILE A 75 0.52 -3.74 5.24
CA ILE A 75 1.73 -4.39 4.74
C ILE A 75 2.45 -5.12 5.87
N PHE A 76 2.69 -4.45 7.00
CA PHE A 76 3.34 -5.07 8.16
C PHE A 76 2.59 -6.33 8.62
N VAL A 77 1.27 -6.24 8.84
CA VAL A 77 0.44 -7.37 9.26
C VAL A 77 0.50 -8.50 8.22
N SER A 78 0.38 -8.18 6.93
CA SER A 78 0.46 -9.19 5.86
C SER A 78 1.80 -9.92 5.87
N THR A 79 2.92 -9.18 5.98
CA THR A 79 4.25 -9.81 6.06
C THR A 79 4.42 -10.67 7.31
N LYS A 80 3.87 -10.24 8.46
CA LYS A 80 3.95 -11.01 9.71
C LYS A 80 3.12 -12.29 9.67
N ILE A 81 1.93 -12.26 9.08
CA ILE A 81 1.11 -13.47 8.91
C ILE A 81 1.85 -14.47 8.02
N ILE A 82 2.45 -14.00 6.93
CA ILE A 82 3.19 -14.86 6.00
C ILE A 82 4.43 -15.44 6.68
N ASP A 83 5.16 -14.65 7.48
CA ASP A 83 6.28 -15.15 8.30
C ASP A 83 5.80 -16.31 9.20
N VAL A 84 4.67 -16.16 9.90
CA VAL A 84 4.14 -17.21 10.79
C VAL A 84 3.76 -18.46 10.02
N VAL A 85 2.97 -18.32 8.94
CA VAL A 85 2.51 -19.47 8.14
C VAL A 85 3.68 -20.20 7.47
N SER A 86 4.71 -19.47 7.02
CA SER A 86 5.87 -20.07 6.36
C SER A 86 6.81 -20.80 7.34
N ASN A 87 6.77 -20.44 8.62
CA ASN A 87 7.59 -21.08 9.66
C ASN A 87 6.89 -22.29 10.32
N ASP A 88 5.58 -22.44 10.14
CA ASP A 88 4.79 -23.56 10.69
C ASP A 88 4.79 -24.82 9.78
N GLU A 89 5.55 -24.82 8.67
CA GLU A 89 5.79 -26.01 7.82
C GLU A 89 7.14 -26.72 8.10
N LEU A 90 7.54 -26.85 9.38
CA LEU A 90 8.69 -27.68 9.82
C LEU A 90 8.35 -28.65 10.95
#